data_AF-A0A534CH20-F1
#
_entry.id   AF-A0A534CH20-F1
#
_cell.length_a   1.000
_cell.length_b   1.000
_cell.length_c   1.000
_cell.angle_alpha   90.00
_cell.angle_beta   90.00
_cell.angle_gamma   90.00
#
_symmetry.space_group_name_H-M   'P 1'
#
loop_
_entity.id
_entity.type
_entity.pdbx_description
1 polymer ?
#
loop_
_entity_poly.entity_id
_entity_poly.type
_entity_poly.pdbx_seq_one_letter_code
_entity_poly.pdbx_strand_id
1 'polypeptide(L)'
;IAATLLDPGVYFAINTAAGVVGATPEAAVQTISGWGFPVTADQMNRLAQAMGERTLFARTGGAPSLAVGMASIFGSTFGRGLLAVWYHFAIMFEAVFILTTLDAGTRVGRFMLQDLLGQAWKPLGRTSWYPSALIASTLVVAAWGYYLYVGVIDPNGGVNILWPLFGISNQMLAGIALSVATGILVKSGKVRYALVTLIPLAWLALITTTAAWQKITSPDIRIGFFAAANDLAGRLAAGTLPAERAAVAPQLIFNQRLDGWLTMLFTALLWLVILDMLRVCARRLRGEPVAQTSEAPYQVSRLTGVPEGSSP
;
A
#
# COMPACT_ATOMS: atom_id res chain seq x y z
N ILE A 1 1.50 -12.81 -11.40
CA ILE A 1 0.84 -13.56 -12.50
C ILE A 1 1.33 -13.06 -13.86
N ALA A 2 1.11 -11.81 -14.28
CA ALA A 2 1.65 -11.34 -15.57
C ALA A 2 3.19 -11.32 -15.61
N ALA A 3 3.83 -10.90 -14.50
CA ALA A 3 5.29 -10.89 -14.38
C ALA A 3 5.93 -12.29 -14.44
N THR A 4 5.20 -13.36 -14.09
CA THR A 4 5.75 -14.73 -14.11
C THR A 4 5.80 -15.33 -15.52
N LEU A 5 5.31 -14.59 -16.53
CA LEU A 5 5.39 -14.96 -17.94
C LEU A 5 6.57 -14.30 -18.65
N LEU A 6 7.23 -13.34 -18.00
CA LEU A 6 8.42 -12.71 -18.54
C LEU A 6 9.63 -13.58 -18.21
N ASP A 7 10.56 -13.69 -19.15
CA ASP A 7 11.88 -14.23 -18.86
C ASP A 7 12.51 -13.43 -17.71
N PRO A 8 13.11 -14.09 -16.71
CA PRO A 8 13.67 -13.39 -15.55
C PRO A 8 14.63 -12.25 -15.92
N GLY A 9 15.45 -12.44 -16.95
CA GLY A 9 16.36 -11.40 -17.45
C GLY A 9 15.63 -10.17 -18.01
N VAL A 10 14.51 -10.36 -18.72
CA VAL A 10 13.65 -9.28 -19.21
C VAL A 10 12.95 -8.58 -18.05
N TYR A 11 12.43 -9.36 -17.09
CA TYR A 11 11.82 -8.81 -15.88
C TYR A 11 12.82 -7.92 -15.11
N PHE A 12 14.04 -8.37 -14.88
CA PHE A 12 15.06 -7.56 -14.20
C PHE A 12 15.49 -6.35 -15.02
N ALA A 13 15.56 -6.46 -16.35
CA ALA A 13 15.89 -5.33 -17.23
C ALA A 13 14.84 -4.21 -17.16
N ILE A 14 13.56 -4.56 -17.00
CA ILE A 14 12.46 -3.61 -16.83
C ILE A 14 12.45 -3.02 -15.41
N ASN A 15 12.51 -3.87 -14.38
CA ASN A 15 12.19 -3.46 -13.00
C ASN A 15 13.37 -2.95 -12.18
N THR A 16 14.60 -3.03 -12.70
CA THR A 16 15.76 -2.62 -11.93
C THR A 16 16.21 -1.22 -12.31
N ALA A 17 16.43 -0.38 -11.31
CA ALA A 17 16.84 1.00 -11.51
C ALA A 17 18.21 1.10 -12.19
N ALA A 18 18.38 2.10 -13.06
CA ALA A 18 19.65 2.37 -13.75
C ALA A 18 20.83 2.58 -12.78
N GLY A 19 20.58 3.05 -11.55
CA GLY A 19 21.61 3.18 -10.51
C GLY A 19 22.17 1.85 -10.00
N VAL A 20 21.50 0.72 -10.27
CA VAL A 20 21.92 -0.63 -9.84
C VAL A 20 22.52 -1.42 -11.02
N VAL A 21 21.89 -1.35 -12.19
CA VAL A 21 22.31 -2.14 -13.37
C VAL A 21 23.20 -1.36 -14.35
N GLY A 22 23.30 -0.04 -14.20
CA GLY A 22 24.02 0.85 -15.11
C GLY A 22 23.07 1.66 -15.99
N ALA A 23 23.54 2.84 -16.41
CA ALA A 23 22.74 3.78 -17.20
C ALA A 23 22.64 3.42 -18.70
N THR A 24 23.51 2.53 -19.20
CA THR A 24 23.49 2.09 -20.59
C THR A 24 22.87 0.70 -20.73
N PRO A 25 22.17 0.41 -21.84
CA PRO A 25 21.62 -0.92 -22.12
C PRO A 25 22.67 -2.04 -22.01
N GLU A 26 23.90 -1.78 -22.45
CA GLU A 26 25.00 -2.75 -22.44
C GLU A 26 25.44 -3.06 -21.00
N ALA A 27 25.60 -2.03 -20.16
CA ALA A 27 25.93 -2.21 -18.75
C ALA A 27 24.81 -2.97 -18.01
N ALA A 28 23.55 -2.62 -18.31
CA ALA A 28 22.40 -3.29 -17.72
C ALA A 28 22.35 -4.78 -18.07
N VAL A 29 22.53 -5.11 -19.35
CA VAL A 29 22.57 -6.49 -19.85
C VAL A 29 23.71 -7.29 -19.21
N GLN A 30 24.91 -6.71 -19.13
CA GLN A 30 26.07 -7.37 -18.51
C GLN A 30 25.82 -7.66 -17.04
N THR A 31 25.30 -6.68 -16.30
CA THR A 31 25.04 -6.81 -14.86
C THR A 31 23.97 -7.88 -14.59
N ILE A 32 22.84 -7.83 -15.31
CA ILE A 32 21.72 -8.76 -15.14
C ILE A 32 22.11 -10.18 -15.57
N SER A 33 22.82 -10.32 -16.68
CA SER A 33 23.33 -11.63 -17.12
C SER A 33 24.36 -12.18 -16.14
N GLY A 34 25.15 -11.31 -15.51
CA GLY A 34 26.07 -11.66 -14.42
C GLY A 34 25.36 -12.19 -13.16
N TRP A 35 24.08 -11.89 -12.96
CA TRP A 35 23.25 -12.47 -11.89
C TRP A 35 22.74 -13.88 -12.22
N GLY A 36 23.09 -14.42 -13.39
CA GLY A 36 22.60 -15.71 -13.87
C GLY A 36 21.29 -15.62 -14.65
N PHE A 37 20.83 -14.42 -15.01
CA PHE A 37 19.62 -14.20 -15.79
C PHE A 37 19.96 -13.66 -17.18
N PRO A 38 20.17 -14.52 -18.18
CA PRO A 38 20.61 -14.10 -19.51
C PRO A 38 19.57 -13.18 -20.16
N VAL A 39 20.02 -12.03 -20.66
CA VAL A 39 19.23 -11.07 -21.43
C VAL A 39 20.13 -10.42 -22.47
N THR A 40 19.58 -9.95 -23.59
CA THR A 40 20.35 -9.25 -24.62
C THR A 40 19.75 -7.89 -24.94
N ALA A 41 20.59 -6.93 -25.37
CA ALA A 41 20.12 -5.63 -25.81
C ALA A 41 19.17 -5.76 -27.02
N ASP A 42 19.47 -6.67 -27.96
CA ASP A 42 18.62 -6.93 -29.12
C ASP A 42 17.24 -7.50 -28.77
N GLN A 43 17.17 -8.35 -27.74
CA GLN A 43 15.88 -8.86 -27.24
C GLN A 43 15.04 -7.73 -26.67
N MET A 44 15.65 -6.88 -25.84
CA MET A 44 14.96 -5.73 -25.23
C MET A 44 14.56 -4.68 -26.26
N ASN A 45 15.40 -4.41 -27.27
CA ASN A 45 15.09 -3.49 -28.37
C ASN A 45 13.93 -3.98 -29.23
N ARG A 46 13.93 -5.28 -29.59
CA ARG A 46 12.80 -5.89 -30.31
C ARG A 46 11.50 -5.84 -29.51
N LEU A 47 11.58 -6.11 -28.20
CA LEU A 47 10.43 -6.03 -27.33
C LEU A 47 9.90 -4.58 -27.23
N ALA A 48 10.78 -3.60 -27.07
CA ALA A 48 10.39 -2.19 -27.04
C ALA A 48 9.69 -1.75 -28.34
N GLN A 49 10.27 -2.12 -29.49
CA GLN A 49 9.66 -1.85 -30.80
C GLN A 49 8.28 -2.52 -30.96
N ALA A 50 8.14 -3.77 -30.54
CA ALA A 50 6.86 -4.50 -30.61
C ALA A 50 5.76 -3.86 -29.74
N MET A 51 6.15 -3.18 -28.66
CA MET A 51 5.24 -2.47 -27.75
C MET A 51 5.02 -1.00 -28.15
N GLY A 52 5.75 -0.49 -29.15
CA GLY A 52 5.67 0.92 -29.58
C GLY A 52 6.45 1.89 -28.69
N GLU A 53 7.41 1.39 -27.91
CA GLU A 53 8.20 2.16 -26.94
C GLU A 53 9.63 2.37 -27.42
N ARG A 54 10.25 3.49 -27.02
CA ARG A 54 11.66 3.77 -27.34
C ARG A 54 12.62 2.87 -26.56
N THR A 55 12.26 2.53 -25.32
CA THR A 55 13.04 1.66 -24.44
C THR A 55 12.13 1.12 -23.34
N LEU A 56 12.42 -0.11 -22.91
CA LEU A 56 11.81 -0.76 -21.75
C LEU A 56 12.79 -0.93 -20.58
N PHE A 57 14.04 -0.50 -20.72
CA PHE A 57 15.03 -0.54 -19.64
C PHE A 57 14.67 0.41 -18.51
N ALA A 58 14.90 -0.03 -17.27
CA ALA A 58 14.77 0.77 -16.05
C ALA A 58 13.42 1.50 -15.89
N ARG A 59 12.35 0.95 -16.48
CA ARG A 59 10.97 1.35 -16.20
C ARG A 59 10.50 0.67 -14.91
N THR A 60 11.14 1.07 -13.81
CA THR A 60 10.92 0.46 -12.50
C THR A 60 9.48 0.61 -12.04
N GLY A 61 8.88 -0.49 -11.61
CA GLY A 61 7.52 -0.51 -11.07
C GLY A 61 6.74 -1.74 -11.56
N GLY A 62 5.66 -2.09 -10.86
CA GLY A 62 4.82 -3.21 -11.26
C GLY A 62 4.12 -2.99 -12.61
N ALA A 63 3.82 -1.73 -12.94
CA ALA A 63 3.01 -1.33 -14.09
C ALA A 63 3.59 -1.76 -15.46
N PRO A 64 4.86 -1.45 -15.79
CA PRO A 64 5.40 -1.77 -17.11
C PRO A 64 5.52 -3.28 -17.30
N SER A 65 5.85 -4.02 -16.24
CA SER A 65 5.93 -5.48 -16.27
C SER A 65 4.56 -6.16 -16.42
N LEU A 66 3.54 -5.59 -15.79
CA LEU A 66 2.14 -6.01 -15.98
C LEU A 66 1.73 -5.80 -17.43
N ALA A 67 2.02 -4.62 -17.99
CA ALA A 67 1.66 -4.27 -19.35
C ALA A 67 2.36 -5.15 -20.40
N VAL A 68 3.68 -5.35 -20.27
CA VAL A 68 4.43 -6.25 -21.15
C VAL A 68 3.91 -7.68 -21.03
N GLY A 69 3.69 -8.19 -19.80
CA GLY A 69 3.16 -9.53 -19.58
C GLY A 69 1.76 -9.73 -20.18
N MET A 70 0.83 -8.80 -19.95
CA MET A 70 -0.50 -8.86 -20.54
C MET A 70 -0.47 -8.74 -22.06
N ALA A 71 0.37 -7.85 -22.61
CA ALA A 71 0.54 -7.73 -24.06
C ALA A 71 1.03 -9.05 -24.67
N SER A 72 2.00 -9.72 -24.05
CA SER A 72 2.47 -11.04 -24.49
C SER A 72 1.37 -12.10 -24.46
N ILE A 73 0.52 -12.13 -23.42
CA ILE A 73 -0.64 -13.04 -23.36
C ILE A 73 -1.60 -12.73 -24.51
N PHE A 74 -2.09 -11.50 -24.59
CA PHE A 74 -3.12 -11.14 -25.57
C PHE A 74 -2.60 -11.22 -27.01
N GLY A 75 -1.33 -10.92 -27.25
CA GLY A 75 -0.71 -11.10 -28.57
C GLY A 75 -0.55 -12.56 -28.97
N SER A 76 -0.39 -13.48 -28.00
CA SER A 76 -0.36 -14.93 -28.29
C SER A 76 -1.74 -15.48 -28.65
N THR A 77 -2.81 -14.91 -28.08
CA THR A 77 -4.20 -15.40 -28.26
C THR A 77 -4.96 -14.68 -29.38
N PHE A 78 -4.75 -13.37 -29.55
CA PHE A 78 -5.52 -12.50 -30.46
C PHE A 78 -4.69 -11.90 -31.61
N GLY A 79 -3.41 -12.29 -31.72
CA GLY A 79 -2.53 -11.93 -32.84
C GLY A 79 -1.41 -10.95 -32.47
N ARG A 80 -0.18 -11.26 -32.94
CA ARG A 80 1.05 -10.51 -32.60
C ARG A 80 1.10 -9.08 -33.16
N GLY A 81 0.27 -8.75 -34.15
CA GLY A 81 0.19 -7.40 -34.74
C GLY A 81 -0.46 -6.35 -33.83
N LEU A 82 -1.14 -6.78 -32.75
CA LEU A 82 -1.85 -5.90 -31.81
C LEU A 82 -1.10 -5.71 -30.48
N LEU A 83 0.16 -6.15 -30.38
CA LEU A 83 0.94 -6.06 -29.13
C LEU A 83 1.01 -4.64 -28.57
N ALA A 84 1.26 -3.64 -29.42
CA ALA A 84 1.25 -2.24 -29.02
C ALA A 84 -0.12 -1.79 -28.48
N VAL A 85 -1.23 -2.23 -29.10
CA VAL A 85 -2.59 -1.91 -28.63
C VAL A 85 -2.83 -2.53 -27.25
N TRP A 86 -2.46 -3.79 -27.06
CA TRP A 86 -2.63 -4.48 -25.77
C TRP A 86 -1.75 -3.92 -24.66
N TYR A 87 -0.53 -3.49 -25.01
CA TYR A 87 0.38 -2.82 -24.07
C TYR A 87 -0.19 -1.48 -23.60
N HIS A 88 -0.64 -0.61 -24.52
CA HIS A 88 -1.24 0.68 -24.15
C HIS A 88 -2.58 0.50 -23.42
N PHE A 89 -3.39 -0.48 -23.84
CA PHE A 89 -4.61 -0.83 -23.12
C PHE A 89 -4.33 -1.23 -21.66
N ALA A 90 -3.31 -2.05 -21.42
CA ALA A 90 -2.94 -2.47 -20.07
C ALA A 90 -2.45 -1.29 -19.20
N ILE A 91 -1.62 -0.39 -19.75
CA ILE A 91 -1.17 0.81 -19.03
C ILE A 91 -2.34 1.76 -18.76
N MET A 92 -3.24 1.98 -19.74
CA MET A 92 -4.43 2.82 -19.54
C MET A 92 -5.37 2.23 -18.49
N PHE A 93 -5.61 0.92 -18.54
CA PHE A 93 -6.42 0.21 -17.56
C PHE A 93 -5.88 0.42 -16.14
N GLU A 94 -4.57 0.26 -15.95
CA GLU A 94 -3.94 0.52 -14.66
C GLU A 94 -4.03 1.99 -14.23
N ALA A 95 -3.82 2.93 -15.17
CA ALA A 95 -3.97 4.35 -14.88
C ALA A 95 -5.40 4.71 -14.44
N VAL A 96 -6.42 4.15 -15.10
CA VAL A 96 -7.83 4.34 -14.72
C VAL A 96 -8.13 3.69 -13.36
N PHE A 97 -7.54 2.53 -13.08
CA PHE A 97 -7.65 1.90 -11.77
C PHE A 97 -7.05 2.76 -10.65
N ILE A 98 -5.85 3.33 -10.88
CA ILE A 98 -5.21 4.27 -9.96
C ILE A 98 -6.08 5.52 -9.78
N LEU A 99 -6.60 6.09 -10.86
CA LEU A 99 -7.45 7.28 -10.80
C LEU A 99 -8.76 7.02 -10.04
N THR A 100 -9.36 5.85 -10.23
CA THR A 100 -10.56 5.42 -9.49
C THR A 100 -10.25 5.29 -7.99
N THR A 101 -9.09 4.72 -7.66
CA THR A 101 -8.62 4.59 -6.27
C THR A 101 -8.37 5.97 -5.65
N LEU A 102 -7.76 6.90 -6.39
CA LEU A 102 -7.53 8.27 -5.94
C LEU A 102 -8.83 9.06 -5.77
N ASP A 103 -9.83 8.90 -6.65
CA ASP A 103 -11.14 9.53 -6.50
C ASP A 103 -11.84 9.03 -5.22
N ALA A 104 -11.92 7.71 -5.05
CA ALA A 104 -12.50 7.09 -3.86
C ALA A 104 -11.74 7.52 -2.59
N GLY A 105 -10.41 7.51 -2.64
CA GLY A 105 -9.54 7.95 -1.54
C GLY A 105 -9.73 9.43 -1.19
N THR A 106 -9.87 10.31 -2.18
CA THR A 106 -10.14 11.74 -1.98
C THR A 106 -11.50 11.95 -1.33
N ARG A 107 -12.51 11.18 -1.73
CA ARG A 107 -13.84 11.21 -1.14
C ARG A 107 -13.83 10.78 0.33
N VAL A 108 -13.17 9.65 0.64
CA VAL A 108 -13.02 9.15 2.00
C VAL A 108 -12.21 10.13 2.84
N GLY A 109 -11.09 10.62 2.31
CA GLY A 109 -10.23 11.60 2.99
C GLY A 109 -10.98 12.88 3.34
N ARG A 110 -11.84 13.37 2.44
CA ARG A 110 -12.73 14.51 2.73
C ARG A 110 -13.64 14.21 3.92
N PHE A 111 -14.29 13.05 3.95
CA PHE A 111 -15.16 12.67 5.07
C PHE A 111 -14.39 12.54 6.39
N MET A 112 -13.21 11.92 6.37
CA MET A 112 -12.37 11.80 7.56
C MET A 112 -11.89 13.16 8.08
N LEU A 113 -11.50 14.06 7.17
CA LEU A 113 -11.09 15.42 7.54
C LEU A 113 -12.26 16.24 8.09
N GLN A 114 -13.44 16.13 7.48
CA GLN A 114 -14.65 16.79 7.98
C GLN A 114 -15.04 16.27 9.37
N ASP A 115 -14.93 14.96 9.61
CA ASP A 115 -15.20 14.36 10.93
C ASP A 115 -14.23 14.88 11.99
N LEU A 116 -12.92 14.90 11.68
CA LEU A 116 -11.89 15.45 12.56
C LEU A 116 -12.10 16.94 12.85
N LEU A 117 -12.32 17.75 11.81
CA LEU A 117 -12.58 19.19 11.96
C LEU A 117 -13.91 19.46 12.68
N GLY A 118 -14.89 18.56 12.55
CA GLY A 118 -16.17 18.61 13.24
C GLY A 118 -16.04 18.49 14.76
N GLN A 119 -15.01 17.80 15.25
CA GLN A 119 -14.69 17.73 16.68
C GLN A 119 -14.17 19.07 17.23
N ALA A 120 -13.43 19.83 16.42
CA ALA A 120 -12.94 21.16 16.80
C ALA A 120 -14.01 22.25 16.62
N TRP A 121 -14.75 22.23 15.51
CA TRP A 121 -15.81 23.19 15.20
C TRP A 121 -16.99 22.52 14.49
N LYS A 122 -18.12 22.38 15.21
CA LYS A 122 -19.32 21.65 14.76
C LYS A 122 -19.82 21.97 13.34
N PRO A 123 -19.77 23.23 12.83
CA PRO A 123 -20.16 23.53 11.45
C PRO A 123 -19.27 22.84 10.39
N LEU A 124 -17.98 22.62 10.67
CA LEU A 124 -17.06 21.95 9.73
C LEU A 124 -17.35 20.46 9.56
N GLY A 125 -18.02 19.83 10.53
CA GLY A 125 -18.48 18.44 10.42
C GLY A 125 -19.74 18.26 9.54
N ARG A 126 -20.36 19.35 9.08
CA ARG A 126 -21.57 19.27 8.25
C ARG A 126 -21.20 18.97 6.79
N THR A 127 -21.38 17.71 6.38
CA THR A 127 -21.09 17.25 5.02
C THR A 127 -21.89 17.94 3.92
N SER A 128 -23.06 18.50 4.25
CA SER A 128 -23.93 19.27 3.35
C SER A 128 -23.56 20.75 3.25
N TRP A 129 -22.65 21.25 4.09
CA TRP A 129 -22.28 22.67 4.09
C TRP A 129 -21.17 22.93 3.07
N TYR A 130 -21.50 23.69 2.03
CA TYR A 130 -20.64 23.93 0.87
C TYR A 130 -19.22 24.44 1.23
N PRO A 131 -19.05 25.41 2.16
CA PRO A 131 -17.73 25.87 2.59
C PRO A 131 -16.89 24.77 3.26
N SER A 132 -17.48 23.95 4.13
CA SER A 132 -16.77 22.80 4.73
C SER A 132 -16.34 21.80 3.66
N ALA A 133 -17.26 21.46 2.75
CA ALA A 133 -16.97 20.52 1.67
C ALA A 133 -15.86 21.04 0.76
N LEU A 134 -15.86 22.33 0.42
CA LEU A 134 -14.83 22.95 -0.41
C LEU A 134 -13.48 22.95 0.30
N ILE A 135 -13.41 23.45 1.54
CA ILE A 135 -12.17 23.50 2.33
C ILE A 135 -11.56 22.10 2.49
N ALA A 136 -12.37 21.13 2.91
CA ALA A 136 -11.89 19.77 3.12
C ALA A 136 -11.42 19.14 1.78
N SER A 137 -12.14 19.36 0.68
CA SER A 137 -11.73 18.84 -0.63
C SER A 137 -10.45 19.50 -1.13
N THR A 138 -10.33 20.82 -1.03
CA THR A 138 -9.12 21.56 -1.42
C THR A 138 -7.92 21.09 -0.62
N LEU A 139 -8.05 20.90 0.70
CA LEU A 139 -6.95 20.41 1.54
C LEU A 139 -6.51 18.99 1.16
N VAL A 140 -7.46 18.08 0.94
CA VAL A 140 -7.16 16.69 0.56
C VAL A 140 -6.52 16.63 -0.84
N VAL A 141 -7.06 17.37 -1.81
CA VAL A 141 -6.48 17.45 -3.17
C VAL A 141 -5.10 18.11 -3.14
N ALA A 142 -4.92 19.17 -2.36
CA ALA A 142 -3.62 19.80 -2.18
C ALA A 142 -2.61 18.86 -1.52
N ALA A 143 -3.04 18.03 -0.57
CA ALA A 143 -2.18 17.01 0.05
C ALA A 143 -1.73 15.96 -0.98
N TRP A 144 -2.63 15.45 -1.83
CA TRP A 144 -2.26 14.57 -2.95
C TRP A 144 -1.30 15.24 -3.93
N GLY A 145 -1.56 16.52 -4.29
CA GLY A 145 -0.70 17.31 -5.16
C GLY A 145 0.69 17.53 -4.56
N TYR A 146 0.77 17.78 -3.25
CA TYR A 146 2.03 17.89 -2.51
C TYR A 146 2.80 16.57 -2.53
N TYR A 147 2.13 15.44 -2.31
CA TYR A 147 2.78 14.12 -2.42
C TYR A 147 3.30 13.84 -3.83
N LEU A 148 2.56 14.22 -4.88
CA LEU A 148 3.04 14.11 -6.25
C LEU A 148 4.27 15.01 -6.49
N TYR A 149 4.22 16.25 -6.03
CA TYR A 149 5.32 17.22 -6.14
C TYR A 149 6.60 16.69 -5.47
N VAL A 150 6.51 16.23 -4.21
CA VAL A 150 7.63 15.63 -3.49
C VAL A 150 8.12 14.35 -4.16
N GLY A 151 7.21 13.52 -4.66
CA GLY A 151 7.55 12.29 -5.37
C GLY A 151 8.32 12.52 -6.69
N VAL A 152 8.12 13.66 -7.36
CA VAL A 152 8.80 14.00 -8.61
C VAL A 152 10.14 14.71 -8.37
N ILE A 153 10.22 15.58 -7.36
CA ILE A 153 11.38 16.45 -7.16
C ILE A 153 12.44 15.82 -6.26
N ASP A 154 12.09 14.87 -5.40
CA ASP A 154 13.05 14.18 -4.55
C ASP A 154 13.68 12.97 -5.26
N PRO A 155 14.92 13.07 -5.79
CA PRO A 155 15.59 11.96 -6.47
C PRO A 155 15.89 10.77 -5.56
N ASN A 156 15.83 10.94 -4.23
CA ASN A 156 16.00 9.87 -3.25
C ASN A 156 14.68 9.39 -2.62
N GLY A 157 13.55 9.95 -3.08
CA GLY A 157 12.25 9.31 -3.03
C GLY A 157 11.38 9.71 -1.84
N GLY A 158 10.49 10.69 -2.07
CA GLY A 158 9.24 10.79 -1.31
C GLY A 158 8.49 9.45 -1.24
N VAL A 159 8.63 8.60 -2.27
CA VAL A 159 8.10 7.23 -2.33
C VAL A 159 8.81 6.26 -1.38
N ASN A 160 10.13 6.42 -1.15
CA ASN A 160 10.91 5.50 -0.30
C ASN A 160 10.57 5.66 1.19
N ILE A 161 10.12 6.84 1.61
CA ILE A 161 9.60 7.11 2.97
C ILE A 161 8.21 6.48 3.14
N LEU A 162 7.37 6.59 2.10
CA LEU A 162 6.00 6.09 2.15
C LEU A 162 5.93 4.56 2.14
N TRP A 163 6.94 3.88 1.58
CA TRP A 163 6.90 2.43 1.42
C TRP A 163 6.90 1.67 2.76
N PRO A 164 7.79 1.94 3.73
CA PRO A 164 7.69 1.38 5.07
C PRO A 164 6.38 1.75 5.77
N LEU A 165 5.94 3.00 5.66
CA LEU A 165 4.70 3.48 6.28
C LEU A 165 3.46 2.77 5.74
N PHE A 166 3.39 2.54 4.43
CA PHE A 166 2.30 1.83 3.77
C PHE A 166 2.18 0.40 4.31
N GLY A 167 3.31 -0.32 4.40
CA GLY A 167 3.34 -1.67 4.94
C GLY A 167 2.83 -1.73 6.39
N ILE A 168 3.35 -0.86 7.26
CA ILE A 168 2.99 -0.84 8.68
C ILE A 168 1.52 -0.43 8.88
N SER A 169 1.06 0.61 8.16
CA SER A 169 -0.32 1.11 8.24
C SER A 169 -1.32 0.04 7.80
N ASN A 170 -1.01 -0.73 6.76
CA ASN A 170 -1.89 -1.80 6.28
C ASN A 170 -2.04 -2.93 7.30
N GLN A 171 -0.96 -3.33 7.96
CA GLN A 171 -1.05 -4.35 9.02
C GLN A 171 -1.86 -3.84 10.21
N MET A 172 -1.69 -2.56 10.57
CA MET A 172 -2.49 -1.95 11.63
C MET A 172 -3.99 -1.91 11.26
N LEU A 173 -4.33 -1.51 10.03
CA LEU A 173 -5.71 -1.48 9.56
C LEU A 173 -6.35 -2.87 9.57
N ALA A 174 -5.60 -3.89 9.13
CA ALA A 174 -6.05 -5.29 9.22
C ALA A 174 -6.29 -5.72 10.67
N GLY A 175 -5.42 -5.31 11.60
CA GLY A 175 -5.58 -5.58 13.03
C GLY A 175 -6.83 -4.94 13.63
N ILE A 176 -7.12 -3.68 13.26
CA ILE A 176 -8.34 -2.98 13.65
C ILE A 176 -9.57 -3.69 13.08
N ALA A 177 -9.56 -4.03 11.78
CA ALA A 177 -10.68 -4.71 11.13
C ALA A 177 -10.98 -6.06 11.77
N LEU A 178 -9.96 -6.88 12.04
CA LEU A 178 -10.12 -8.18 12.70
C LEU A 178 -10.58 -8.02 14.17
N SER A 179 -10.12 -6.99 14.87
CA SER A 179 -10.59 -6.67 16.23
C SER A 179 -12.08 -6.30 16.22
N VAL A 180 -12.49 -5.41 15.32
CA VAL A 180 -13.91 -5.02 15.17
C VAL A 180 -14.76 -6.24 14.78
N ALA A 181 -14.33 -7.05 13.82
CA ALA A 181 -15.04 -8.26 13.42
C ALA A 181 -15.19 -9.27 14.58
N THR A 182 -14.14 -9.46 15.38
CA THR A 182 -14.17 -10.28 16.59
C THR A 182 -15.20 -9.75 17.59
N GLY A 183 -15.19 -8.43 17.84
CA GLY A 183 -16.13 -7.77 18.73
C GLY A 183 -17.58 -7.92 18.27
N ILE A 184 -17.85 -7.78 16.97
CA ILE A 184 -19.19 -7.99 16.38
C ILE A 184 -19.66 -9.43 16.58
N LEU A 185 -18.83 -10.44 16.27
CA LEU A 185 -19.19 -11.85 16.45
C LEU A 185 -19.57 -12.18 17.90
N VAL A 186 -18.82 -11.66 18.87
CA VAL A 186 -19.10 -11.87 20.29
C VAL A 186 -20.38 -11.13 20.72
N LYS A 187 -20.58 -9.89 20.26
CA LYS A 187 -21.81 -9.12 20.56
C LYS A 187 -23.07 -9.78 20.00
N SER A 188 -22.98 -10.34 18.79
CA SER A 188 -24.08 -11.04 18.11
C SER A 188 -24.29 -12.49 18.60
N GLY A 189 -23.68 -12.88 19.73
CA GLY A 189 -23.88 -14.19 20.37
C GLY A 189 -23.21 -15.36 19.63
N LYS A 190 -22.42 -15.08 18.59
CA LYS A 190 -21.77 -16.06 17.71
C LYS A 190 -20.36 -16.40 18.18
N VAL A 191 -20.15 -16.55 19.49
CA VAL A 191 -18.84 -16.75 20.13
C VAL A 191 -18.08 -17.96 19.55
N ARG A 192 -18.80 -19.03 19.15
CA ARG A 192 -18.21 -20.21 18.51
C ARG A 192 -17.41 -19.89 17.23
N TYR A 193 -17.74 -18.80 16.54
CA TYR A 193 -17.07 -18.35 15.32
C TYR A 193 -16.00 -17.29 15.59
N ALA A 194 -15.84 -16.82 16.83
CA ALA A 194 -14.85 -15.79 17.16
C ALA A 194 -13.42 -16.24 16.82
N LEU A 195 -13.12 -17.54 16.94
CA LEU A 195 -11.81 -18.11 16.57
C LEU A 195 -11.41 -17.83 15.11
N VAL A 196 -12.37 -17.73 14.19
CA VAL A 196 -12.12 -17.44 12.77
C VAL A 196 -11.46 -16.08 12.58
N THR A 197 -11.74 -15.12 13.45
CA THR A 197 -11.17 -13.76 13.42
C THR A 197 -10.03 -13.58 14.42
N LEU A 198 -10.13 -14.23 15.58
CA LEU A 198 -9.14 -14.14 16.65
C LEU A 198 -7.81 -14.82 16.30
N ILE A 199 -7.82 -15.96 15.60
CA ILE A 199 -6.58 -16.66 15.22
C ILE A 199 -5.76 -15.80 14.23
N PRO A 200 -6.34 -15.31 13.10
CA PRO A 200 -5.64 -14.37 12.23
C PRO A 200 -5.19 -13.10 12.96
N LEU A 201 -6.02 -12.56 13.87
CA LEU A 201 -5.66 -11.38 14.66
C LEU A 201 -4.45 -11.63 15.55
N ALA A 202 -4.40 -12.75 16.26
CA ALA A 202 -3.30 -13.10 17.15
C ALA A 202 -2.00 -13.29 16.37
N TRP A 203 -2.07 -13.99 15.22
CA TRP A 203 -0.94 -14.17 14.32
C TRP A 203 -0.42 -12.83 13.78
N LEU A 204 -1.34 -11.99 13.28
CA LEU A 204 -1.03 -10.67 12.76
C LEU A 204 -0.41 -9.77 13.83
N ALA A 205 -1.00 -9.73 15.02
CA ALA A 205 -0.51 -8.93 16.15
C ALA A 205 0.89 -9.39 16.57
N LEU A 206 1.14 -10.70 16.62
CA LEU A 206 2.45 -11.26 16.93
C LEU A 206 3.51 -10.82 15.91
N ILE A 207 3.28 -11.05 14.62
CA ILE A 207 4.24 -10.69 13.57
C ILE A 207 4.45 -9.18 13.51
N THR A 208 3.38 -8.40 13.52
CA THR A 208 3.45 -6.94 13.38
C THR A 208 4.17 -6.34 14.57
N THR A 209 3.89 -6.80 15.79
CA THR A 209 4.58 -6.34 17.00
C THR A 209 6.06 -6.74 16.98
N THR A 210 6.38 -7.96 16.55
CA THR A 210 7.78 -8.42 16.43
C THR A 210 8.55 -7.59 15.41
N ALA A 211 7.96 -7.32 14.24
CA ALA A 211 8.57 -6.49 13.21
C ALA A 211 8.74 -5.03 13.66
N ALA A 212 7.72 -4.45 14.32
CA ALA A 212 7.81 -3.12 14.89
C ALA A 212 8.92 -3.03 15.95
N TRP A 213 9.01 -4.02 16.83
CA TRP A 213 10.07 -4.12 17.83
C TRP A 213 11.45 -4.12 17.18
N GLN A 214 11.67 -4.95 16.16
CA GLN A 214 12.93 -4.99 15.42
C GLN A 214 13.23 -3.66 14.71
N LYS A 215 12.22 -3.03 14.10
CA LYS A 215 12.35 -1.73 13.42
C LYS A 215 12.71 -0.59 14.38
N ILE A 216 12.29 -0.66 15.64
CA ILE A 216 12.57 0.36 16.66
C ILE A 216 13.90 0.10 17.37
N THR A 217 14.19 -1.16 17.73
CA THR A 217 15.25 -1.50 18.68
C THR A 217 16.48 -2.15 18.06
N SER A 218 16.40 -2.65 16.83
CA SER A 218 17.53 -3.36 16.21
C SER A 218 18.73 -2.42 16.01
N PRO A 219 19.96 -2.83 16.39
CA PRO A 219 21.17 -2.09 16.12
C PRO A 219 21.62 -2.19 14.66
N ASP A 220 21.06 -3.13 13.88
CA ASP A 220 21.37 -3.27 12.45
C ASP A 220 20.74 -2.12 11.66
N ILE A 221 21.58 -1.36 10.97
CA ILE A 221 21.24 -0.23 10.08
C ILE A 221 20.24 -0.64 8.99
N ARG A 222 20.24 -1.90 8.55
CA ARG A 222 19.32 -2.42 7.52
C ARG A 222 17.90 -2.62 8.05
N ILE A 223 17.77 -2.80 9.36
CA ILE A 223 16.51 -3.16 10.02
C ILE A 223 15.96 -1.97 10.79
N GLY A 224 16.76 -1.40 11.70
CA GLY A 224 16.35 -0.39 12.66
C GLY A 224 16.32 1.03 12.09
N PHE A 225 15.18 1.72 12.24
CA PHE A 225 15.01 3.10 11.78
C PHE A 225 15.93 4.08 12.53
N PHE A 226 15.99 3.97 13.87
CA PHE A 226 16.85 4.83 14.68
C PHE A 226 18.33 4.52 14.49
N ALA A 227 18.71 3.24 14.33
CA ALA A 227 20.08 2.84 14.03
C ALA A 227 20.54 3.42 12.69
N ALA A 228 19.71 3.33 11.66
CA ALA A 228 19.98 3.94 10.36
C ALA A 228 20.12 5.46 10.41
N ALA A 229 19.22 6.13 11.15
CA ALA A 229 19.28 7.57 11.33
C ALA A 229 20.56 8.01 12.06
N ASN A 230 20.99 7.27 13.08
CA ASN A 230 22.17 7.59 13.88
C ASN A 230 23.47 7.35 13.11
N ASP A 231 23.58 6.25 12.35
CA ASP A 231 24.74 5.99 11.48
C ASP A 231 24.87 7.09 10.40
N LEU A 232 23.77 7.43 9.73
CA LEU A 232 23.78 8.48 8.70
C LEU A 232 24.14 9.85 9.27
N ALA A 233 23.62 10.19 10.46
CA ALA A 233 23.99 11.41 11.18
C ALA A 233 25.47 11.44 11.58
N GLY A 234 26.00 10.31 12.06
CA GLY A 234 27.42 10.17 12.40
C GLY A 234 28.33 10.36 11.20
N ARG A 235 27.99 9.75 10.06
CA ARG A 235 28.76 9.89 8.81
C ARG A 235 28.72 11.30 8.23
N LEU A 236 27.57 11.97 8.36
CA LEU A 236 27.41 13.37 7.97
C LEU A 236 28.28 14.29 8.83
N ALA A 237 28.27 14.11 10.16
CA ALA A 237 29.11 14.87 11.08
C ALA A 237 30.60 14.61 10.86
N ALA A 238 30.98 13.38 10.49
CA ALA A 238 32.35 13.01 10.20
C ALA A 238 32.84 13.47 8.81
N GLY A 239 31.98 14.07 7.97
CA GLY A 239 32.35 14.49 6.62
C GLY A 239 32.70 13.34 5.67
N THR A 240 32.29 12.11 5.99
CA THR A 240 32.66 10.90 5.22
C THR A 240 31.71 10.62 4.06
N LEU A 241 30.63 11.39 3.92
CA LEU A 241 29.63 11.21 2.87
C LEU A 241 30.05 11.97 1.59
N PRO A 242 29.86 11.37 0.41
CA PRO A 242 29.95 12.09 -0.87
C PRO A 242 29.04 13.32 -0.86
N ALA A 243 29.45 14.42 -1.51
CA ALA A 243 28.74 15.70 -1.49
C ALA A 243 27.25 15.58 -1.86
N GLU A 244 26.93 14.74 -2.86
CA GLU A 244 25.55 14.47 -3.27
C GLU A 244 24.71 13.80 -2.17
N ARG A 245 25.30 12.84 -1.44
CA ARG A 245 24.62 12.17 -0.32
C ARG A 245 24.55 13.06 0.92
N ALA A 246 25.56 13.90 1.14
CA ALA A 246 25.58 14.84 2.25
C ALA A 246 24.47 15.89 2.13
N ALA A 247 24.15 16.34 0.90
CA ALA A 247 23.08 17.31 0.66
C ALA A 247 21.68 16.79 1.07
N VAL A 248 21.43 15.49 0.88
CA VAL A 248 20.12 14.86 1.18
C VAL A 248 20.08 14.17 2.55
N ALA A 249 21.24 13.91 3.17
CA ALA A 249 21.33 13.22 4.44
C ALA A 249 20.44 13.80 5.55
N PRO A 250 20.32 15.14 5.75
CA PRO A 250 19.45 15.69 6.78
C PRO A 250 17.98 15.27 6.62
N GLN A 251 17.48 15.25 5.38
CA GLN A 251 16.10 14.87 5.09
C GLN A 251 15.90 13.37 5.34
N LEU A 252 16.84 12.52 4.90
CA LEU A 252 16.80 11.07 5.16
C LEU A 252 16.84 10.76 6.67
N ILE A 253 17.66 11.47 7.45
CA ILE A 253 17.73 11.32 8.90
C ILE A 253 16.39 11.67 9.54
N PHE A 254 15.77 12.79 9.13
CA PHE A 254 14.46 13.19 9.62
C PHE A 254 13.39 12.13 9.31
N ASN A 255 13.36 11.63 8.08
CA ASN A 255 12.39 10.63 7.64
C ASN A 255 12.51 9.33 8.44
N GLN A 256 13.73 8.80 8.60
CA GLN A 256 13.96 7.59 9.37
C GLN A 256 13.53 7.77 10.84
N ARG A 257 13.75 8.93 11.44
CA ARG A 257 13.27 9.23 12.79
C ARG A 257 11.75 9.30 12.83
N LEU A 258 11.13 9.98 11.87
CA LEU A 258 9.68 10.10 11.75
C LEU A 258 9.03 8.71 11.63
N ASP A 259 9.57 7.84 10.76
CA ASP A 259 9.09 6.46 10.60
C ASP A 259 9.21 5.66 11.90
N GLY A 260 10.31 5.83 12.64
CA GLY A 260 10.47 5.24 13.97
C GLY A 260 9.38 5.67 14.95
N TRP A 261 9.09 6.98 15.02
CA TRP A 261 8.03 7.51 15.88
C TRP A 261 6.63 7.07 15.45
N LEU A 262 6.34 7.10 14.15
CA LEU A 262 5.05 6.65 13.59
C LEU A 262 4.84 5.14 13.81
N THR A 263 5.90 4.33 13.71
CA THR A 263 5.83 2.89 14.02
C THR A 263 5.46 2.65 15.47
N MET A 264 6.04 3.41 16.41
CA MET A 264 5.66 3.34 17.83
C MET A 264 4.20 3.73 18.05
N LEU A 265 3.76 4.83 17.45
CA LEU A 265 2.38 5.31 17.53
C LEU A 265 1.40 4.25 17.01
N PHE A 266 1.63 3.72 15.81
CA PHE A 266 0.75 2.71 15.20
C PHE A 266 0.72 1.40 15.98
N THR A 267 1.85 0.97 16.53
CA THR A 267 1.90 -0.23 17.38
C THR A 267 1.10 -0.01 18.68
N ALA A 268 1.22 1.18 19.30
CA ALA A 268 0.45 1.53 20.48
C ALA A 268 -1.06 1.57 20.19
N LEU A 269 -1.46 2.16 19.07
CA LEU A 269 -2.87 2.21 18.63
C LEU A 269 -3.43 0.81 18.35
N LEU A 270 -2.67 -0.06 17.68
CA LEU A 270 -3.05 -1.45 17.45
C LEU A 270 -3.39 -2.15 18.78
N TRP A 271 -2.48 -2.07 19.76
CA TRP A 271 -2.69 -2.70 21.05
C TRP A 271 -3.83 -2.06 21.84
N LEU A 272 -4.00 -0.75 21.78
CA LEU A 272 -5.15 -0.06 22.39
C LEU A 272 -6.47 -0.63 21.86
N VAL A 273 -6.59 -0.79 20.54
CA VAL A 273 -7.81 -1.33 19.90
C VAL A 273 -8.03 -2.80 20.26
N ILE A 274 -6.97 -3.61 20.28
CA ILE A 274 -7.07 -5.02 20.71
C ILE A 274 -7.53 -5.11 22.16
N LEU A 275 -6.96 -4.29 23.06
CA LEU A 275 -7.32 -4.28 24.48
C LEU A 275 -8.76 -3.79 24.69
N ASP A 276 -9.20 -2.78 23.95
CA ASP A 276 -10.59 -2.33 23.99
C ASP A 276 -11.57 -3.40 23.48
N MET A 277 -11.23 -4.08 22.38
CA MET A 277 -12.00 -5.22 21.88
C MET A 277 -12.11 -6.33 22.93
N LEU A 278 -10.99 -6.72 23.57
CA LEU A 278 -10.99 -7.73 24.62
C LEU A 278 -11.84 -7.30 25.82
N ARG A 279 -11.78 -6.02 26.21
CA ARG A 279 -12.65 -5.44 27.25
C ARG A 279 -14.12 -5.58 26.87
N VAL A 280 -14.50 -5.21 25.65
CA VAL A 280 -15.88 -5.31 25.15
C VAL A 280 -16.36 -6.77 25.14
N CYS A 281 -15.54 -7.69 24.65
CA CYS A 281 -15.85 -9.12 24.65
C CYS A 281 -16.02 -9.67 26.07
N ALA A 282 -15.13 -9.34 26.99
CA ALA A 282 -15.21 -9.78 28.39
C ALA A 282 -16.49 -9.26 29.08
N ARG A 283 -16.83 -7.98 28.89
CA ARG A 283 -18.08 -7.39 29.42
C ARG A 283 -19.31 -8.12 28.89
N ARG A 284 -19.35 -8.42 27.59
CA ARG A 284 -20.46 -9.17 26.99
C ARG A 284 -20.60 -10.58 27.57
N LEU A 285 -19.48 -11.29 27.74
CA LEU A 285 -19.46 -12.64 28.31
C LEU A 285 -19.85 -12.66 29.79
N ARG A 286 -19.58 -11.57 30.53
CA ARG A 286 -20.04 -11.38 31.92
C ARG A 286 -21.49 -10.89 32.05
N GLY A 287 -22.21 -10.70 30.94
CA GLY A 287 -23.59 -10.21 30.96
C GLY A 287 -23.73 -8.72 31.25
N GLU A 288 -22.64 -7.95 31.22
CA GLU A 288 -22.67 -6.50 31.42
C GLU A 288 -23.26 -5.77 30.18
N PRO A 289 -23.83 -4.57 30.36
CA PRO A 289 -24.32 -3.77 29.24
C PRO A 289 -23.16 -3.35 28.32
N VAL A 290 -23.33 -3.64 27.04
CA VAL A 290 -22.43 -3.24 25.94
C VAL A 290 -23.24 -2.39 24.97
N ALA A 291 -22.62 -1.39 24.34
CA ALA A 291 -23.26 -0.54 23.34
C ALA A 291 -24.02 -1.38 22.30
N GLN A 292 -25.27 -1.01 22.00
CA GLN A 292 -26.12 -1.78 21.09
C GLN A 292 -25.50 -1.84 19.69
N THR A 293 -25.65 -2.99 19.03
CA THR A 293 -25.21 -3.15 17.64
C THR A 293 -26.22 -2.44 16.73
N SER A 294 -25.75 -1.65 15.76
CA SER A 294 -26.61 -1.01 14.75
C SER A 294 -27.01 -1.94 13.60
N GLU A 295 -26.73 -3.23 13.72
CA GLU A 295 -27.10 -4.23 12.73
C GLU A 295 -28.62 -4.37 12.65
N ALA A 296 -29.16 -4.34 11.42
CA ALA A 296 -30.57 -4.62 11.21
C ALA A 296 -30.89 -6.07 11.63
N PRO A 297 -32.05 -6.33 12.24
CA PRO A 297 -32.47 -7.69 12.56
C PRO A 297 -32.45 -8.57 11.31
N TYR A 298 -32.05 -9.83 11.46
CA TYR A 298 -32.11 -10.80 10.37
C TYR A 298 -33.55 -10.88 9.82
N GLN A 299 -33.71 -10.64 8.53
CA GLN A 299 -34.97 -10.83 7.81
C GLN A 299 -34.83 -12.00 6.84
N VAL A 300 -35.74 -12.97 6.95
CA VAL A 300 -35.81 -14.09 6.01
C VAL A 300 -36.19 -13.56 4.62
N SER A 301 -35.48 -14.00 3.59
CA SER A 301 -35.81 -13.68 2.19
C SER A 301 -37.24 -14.11 1.88
N ARG A 302 -38.06 -13.18 1.36
CA ARG A 302 -39.44 -13.44 0.92
C ARG A 302 -39.51 -14.07 -0.47
N LEU A 303 -38.38 -14.33 -1.13
CA LEU A 303 -38.34 -15.00 -2.43
C LEU A 303 -38.44 -16.51 -2.22
N THR A 304 -39.68 -17.00 -2.11
CA THR A 304 -40.00 -18.42 -2.27
C THR A 304 -39.97 -18.75 -3.76
N GLY A 305 -38.96 -19.50 -4.20
CA GLY A 305 -38.86 -20.02 -5.57
C GLY A 305 -39.83 -21.17 -5.87
N VAL A 306 -41.08 -21.08 -5.41
CA VAL A 306 -42.17 -22.01 -5.77
C VAL A 306 -43.43 -21.18 -5.99
N PRO A 307 -44.02 -21.15 -7.20
CA PRO A 307 -45.33 -20.53 -7.40
C PRO A 307 -46.37 -21.24 -6.54
N GLU A 308 -47.10 -20.50 -5.72
CA GLU A 308 -48.36 -20.96 -5.13
C GLU A 308 -49.33 -21.27 -6.29
N GLY A 309 -49.44 -22.53 -6.68
CA GLY A 309 -50.33 -22.89 -7.80
C GLY A 309 -50.34 -24.32 -8.30
N SER A 310 -49.55 -25.24 -7.75
CA SER A 310 -49.68 -26.68 -8.09
C SER A 310 -49.64 -27.54 -6.83
N SER A 311 -50.81 -27.72 -6.24
CA SER A 311 -51.11 -28.78 -5.28
C SER A 311 -51.50 -30.07 -6.05
N PRO A 312 -51.46 -31.25 -5.40
CA PRO A 312 -51.07 -32.55 -5.96
C PRO A 312 -52.01 -33.17 -6.99
#